data_AF-A0A098YUA7-F1
#
_entry.id   AF-A0A098YUA7-F1
#
_cell.length_a   1.000
_cell.length_b   1.000
_cell.length_c   1.000
_cell.angle_alpha   90.00
_cell.angle_beta   90.00
_cell.angle_gamma   90.00
#
_symmetry.space_group_name_H-M   'P 1'
#
loop_
_entity.id
_entity.type
_entity.pdbx_description
1 polymer ?
#
loop_
_entity_poly.entity_id
_entity_poly.type
_entity_poly.pdbx_seq_one_letter_code
_entity_poly.pdbx_strand_id
1 'polypeptide(L)'
;MKFSYTYSLVAIIFSVLLFTGCANESYQQAIPKESTALVSFDASQMSGINNKTLLRTILKMKNLDESGIDFTQKIYLFTSPDGNLGICAKVDNADKISTMLQRMGSESVSFRDAFFSTIRDSWMVGYNKQSLLIMGPIPLTKQEEAKATIAKYLQQDEEESILASPIYQVLDSLDSPMTLVAQAQALPDKIIAPLMLGAPKDATTTDVLIAAKMKVEKGCWYVEGSPFSWNKRINQTIQESKKIYRPIQGKYIAAMPDTALFGMFVNVDGKQFLPILQNNKSLQVLLTGINQAIDLDNIIRSVNGDMSVVIPQYEQQNISISMAAQLAHSKWLADVDYWKQSVPAGGKLTDWNKHAFVYTNGKTRFFFGVTDNLQFYSGATPQEALNSIKVSNHPFESLILHQIKGEKMVMIINVRDYRNERLSMITDLLRPVFGNIHTLVYKLN
;
A
#
# COMPACT_ATOMS: atom_id res chain seq x y z
N MET A 1 -52.80 3.67 49.54
CA MET A 1 -52.12 4.31 48.37
C MET A 1 -50.61 4.32 48.60
N LYS A 2 -49.89 3.27 48.19
CA LYS A 2 -48.43 3.12 48.37
C LYS A 2 -47.75 2.56 47.11
N PHE A 3 -48.26 2.92 45.93
CA PHE A 3 -47.84 2.31 44.66
C PHE A 3 -47.26 3.28 43.62
N SER A 4 -47.05 4.57 43.96
CA SER A 4 -46.59 5.58 42.98
C SER A 4 -45.12 6.02 43.16
N TYR A 5 -44.58 5.98 44.39
CA TYR A 5 -43.24 6.53 44.66
C TYR A 5 -42.08 5.61 44.25
N THR A 6 -42.26 4.28 44.30
CA THR A 6 -41.19 3.32 44.01
C THR A 6 -40.84 3.26 42.53
N TYR A 7 -41.82 3.38 41.62
CA TYR A 7 -41.56 3.39 40.18
C TYR A 7 -40.92 4.69 39.71
N SER A 8 -41.26 5.83 40.33
CA SER A 8 -40.64 7.12 40.01
C SER A 8 -39.19 7.19 40.49
N LEU A 9 -38.87 6.60 41.66
CA LEU A 9 -37.49 6.52 42.15
C LEU A 9 -36.65 5.55 41.31
N VAL A 10 -37.20 4.41 40.90
CA VAL A 10 -36.51 3.44 40.04
C VAL A 10 -36.29 4.01 38.64
N ALA A 11 -37.24 4.76 38.08
CA ALA A 11 -37.07 5.44 36.79
C ALA A 11 -36.03 6.58 36.86
N ILE A 12 -35.94 7.31 37.97
CA ILE A 12 -34.90 8.32 38.21
C ILE A 12 -33.53 7.65 38.42
N ILE A 13 -33.46 6.54 39.15
CA ILE A 13 -32.21 5.78 39.32
C ILE A 13 -31.76 5.14 37.99
N PHE A 14 -32.67 4.66 37.14
CA PHE A 14 -32.34 4.15 35.81
C PHE A 14 -31.94 5.25 34.80
N SER A 15 -32.51 6.46 34.91
CA SER A 15 -32.11 7.61 34.09
C SER A 15 -30.83 8.29 34.58
N VAL A 16 -30.51 8.23 35.88
CA VAL A 16 -29.23 8.68 36.43
C VAL A 16 -28.11 7.64 36.21
N LEU A 17 -28.42 6.35 36.14
CA LEU A 17 -27.47 5.30 35.74
C LEU A 17 -27.16 5.28 34.22
N LEU A 18 -27.95 5.99 33.40
CA LEU A 18 -27.63 6.22 31.99
C LEU A 18 -26.75 7.47 31.76
N PHE A 19 -26.43 8.23 32.82
CA PHE A 19 -25.54 9.41 32.75
C PHE A 19 -24.25 9.28 33.57
N THR A 20 -23.89 8.06 33.98
CA THR A 20 -22.51 7.73 34.40
C THR A 20 -21.85 6.83 33.37
N GLY A 21 -22.05 7.12 32.08
CA GLY A 21 -20.97 6.93 31.13
C GLY A 21 -19.96 8.01 31.43
N CYS A 22 -19.04 7.78 32.38
CA CYS A 22 -17.72 8.37 32.20
C CYS A 22 -17.30 7.87 30.82
N ALA A 23 -17.38 8.74 29.81
CA ALA A 23 -16.72 8.49 28.56
C ALA A 23 -15.30 8.13 28.97
N ASN A 24 -14.93 6.86 28.85
CA ASN A 24 -13.52 6.53 28.72
C ASN A 24 -13.17 7.16 27.38
N GLU A 25 -12.85 8.47 27.41
CA GLU A 25 -12.50 9.28 26.26
C GLU A 25 -11.29 8.60 25.62
N SER A 26 -11.61 7.82 24.61
CA SER A 26 -10.68 6.98 23.89
C SER A 26 -9.86 7.95 23.04
N TYR A 27 -8.55 8.01 23.25
CA TYR A 27 -7.69 9.04 22.62
C TYR A 27 -7.80 9.06 21.08
N GLN A 28 -8.21 7.93 20.49
CA GLN A 28 -8.55 7.77 19.07
C GLN A 28 -9.68 8.69 18.60
N GLN A 29 -10.50 9.23 19.51
CA GLN A 29 -11.54 10.22 19.21
C GLN A 29 -10.96 11.45 18.48
N ALA A 30 -9.68 11.76 18.71
CA ALA A 30 -8.96 12.83 18.03
C ALA A 30 -8.69 12.57 16.53
N ILE A 31 -9.10 11.42 15.99
CA ILE A 31 -8.95 11.09 14.57
C ILE A 31 -10.31 11.32 13.89
N PRO A 32 -10.37 12.11 12.80
CA PRO A 32 -11.63 12.41 12.12
C PRO A 32 -12.25 11.17 11.47
N LYS A 33 -13.58 11.03 11.59
CA LYS A 33 -14.37 9.92 11.04
C LYS A 33 -14.17 9.69 9.56
N GLU A 34 -14.03 10.75 8.78
CA GLU A 34 -13.93 10.71 7.32
C GLU A 34 -12.48 10.50 6.82
N SER A 35 -11.57 10.04 7.68
CA SER A 35 -10.21 9.68 7.28
C SER A 35 -10.22 8.64 6.15
N THR A 36 -9.44 8.89 5.10
CA THR A 36 -9.42 8.04 3.89
C THR A 36 -8.40 6.90 3.96
N ALA A 37 -7.47 7.00 4.91
CA ALA A 37 -6.50 5.99 5.27
C ALA A 37 -6.26 6.01 6.77
N LEU A 38 -6.09 4.82 7.35
CA LEU A 38 -5.74 4.62 8.74
C LEU A 38 -4.70 3.51 8.83
N VAL A 39 -3.61 3.77 9.55
CA VAL A 39 -2.58 2.79 9.90
C VAL A 39 -2.53 2.72 11.41
N SER A 40 -2.45 1.52 11.97
CA SER A 40 -2.12 1.35 13.39
C SER A 40 -0.76 0.68 13.56
N PHE A 41 -0.06 1.12 14.60
CA PHE A 41 1.22 0.60 15.04
C PHE A 41 1.07 0.18 16.49
N ASP A 42 1.13 -1.13 16.74
CA ASP A 42 1.16 -1.69 18.07
C ASP A 42 2.60 -2.06 18.43
N ALA A 43 3.27 -1.14 19.13
CA ALA A 43 4.63 -1.36 19.59
C ALA A 43 4.72 -2.59 20.52
N SER A 44 3.68 -2.90 21.30
CA SER A 44 3.70 -4.03 22.24
C SER A 44 3.85 -5.39 21.55
N GLN A 45 3.42 -5.50 20.29
CA GLN A 45 3.47 -6.72 19.49
C GLN A 45 4.72 -6.84 18.60
N MET A 46 5.58 -5.82 18.56
CA MET A 46 6.78 -5.85 17.73
C MET A 46 7.92 -6.63 18.40
N SER A 47 8.02 -7.92 18.11
CA SER A 47 9.14 -8.74 18.57
C SER A 47 10.49 -8.26 17.97
N GLY A 48 11.55 -8.22 18.78
CA GLY A 48 12.91 -7.90 18.33
C GLY A 48 13.26 -6.42 18.21
N ILE A 49 12.30 -5.51 18.39
CA ILE A 49 12.53 -4.08 18.52
C ILE A 49 12.33 -3.75 19.99
N ASN A 50 13.35 -3.20 20.65
CA ASN A 50 13.09 -2.58 21.94
C ASN A 50 12.09 -1.45 21.67
N ASN A 51 10.87 -1.55 22.19
CA ASN A 51 9.81 -0.56 21.98
C ASN A 51 10.29 0.84 22.36
N LYS A 52 11.22 0.92 23.33
CA LYS A 52 11.88 2.16 23.72
C LYS A 52 12.94 2.67 22.71
N THR A 53 13.30 1.93 21.68
CA THR A 53 14.22 2.36 20.61
C THR A 53 13.43 2.89 19.41
N LEU A 54 12.36 2.19 19.00
CA LEU A 54 11.38 2.63 17.99
C LEU A 54 11.01 4.11 18.15
N LEU A 55 10.63 4.47 19.37
CA LEU A 55 10.06 5.78 19.65
C LEU A 55 11.13 6.83 19.93
N ARG A 56 12.29 6.44 20.47
CA ARG A 56 13.46 7.31 20.63
C ARG A 56 13.92 7.81 19.27
N THR A 57 13.89 6.95 18.27
CA THR A 57 14.37 7.30 16.94
C THR A 57 13.33 8.08 16.14
N ILE A 58 12.03 7.80 16.28
CA ILE A 58 10.96 8.64 15.68
C ILE A 58 10.99 10.06 16.26
N LEU A 59 11.08 10.20 17.59
CA LEU A 59 11.02 11.48 18.28
C LEU A 59 12.39 12.16 18.46
N LYS A 60 13.48 11.47 18.05
CA LYS A 60 14.88 11.88 18.29
C LYS A 60 15.19 12.19 19.77
N MET A 61 14.47 11.56 20.69
CA MET A 61 14.65 11.75 22.14
C MET A 61 15.54 10.66 22.72
N LYS A 62 16.41 11.02 23.67
CA LYS A 62 17.25 10.03 24.38
C LYS A 62 16.47 9.25 25.45
N ASN A 63 15.43 9.86 26.05
CA ASN A 63 14.61 9.28 27.10
C ASN A 63 13.12 9.36 26.73
N LEU A 64 12.47 8.20 26.53
CA LEU A 64 11.04 8.14 26.21
C LEU A 64 10.12 8.26 27.41
N ASP A 65 10.62 7.90 28.59
CA ASP A 65 9.89 8.05 29.84
C ASP A 65 9.61 9.54 30.15
N GLU A 66 10.23 10.45 29.38
CA GLU A 66 10.07 11.90 29.40
C GLU A 66 9.25 12.47 28.22
N SER A 67 8.73 11.66 27.29
CA SER A 67 7.97 12.18 26.14
C SER A 67 6.56 12.64 26.51
N GLY A 68 5.97 12.03 27.55
CA GLY A 68 4.56 12.23 27.90
C GLY A 68 3.57 11.46 27.03
N ILE A 69 4.04 10.54 26.18
CA ILE A 69 3.22 9.70 25.30
C ILE A 69 3.13 8.28 25.89
N ASP A 70 1.91 7.73 25.96
CA ASP A 70 1.68 6.33 26.38
C ASP A 70 1.89 5.38 25.19
N PHE A 71 3.05 4.76 25.19
CA PHE A 71 3.48 3.83 24.16
C PHE A 71 3.07 2.38 24.38
N THR A 72 2.34 2.11 25.46
CA THR A 72 1.69 0.81 25.65
C THR A 72 0.45 0.69 24.76
N GLN A 73 -0.06 1.82 24.25
CA GLN A 73 -1.18 1.87 23.33
C GLN A 73 -0.73 2.02 21.87
N LYS A 74 -1.65 1.73 20.95
CA LYS A 74 -1.41 1.86 19.50
C LYS A 74 -1.16 3.33 19.12
N ILE A 75 -0.25 3.56 18.20
CA ILE A 75 -0.12 4.85 17.51
C ILE A 75 -0.85 4.74 16.17
N TYR A 76 -1.59 5.77 15.80
CA TYR A 76 -2.31 5.82 14.54
C TYR A 76 -1.72 6.86 13.60
N LEU A 77 -1.53 6.49 12.33
CA LEU A 77 -1.29 7.42 11.23
C LEU A 77 -2.55 7.47 10.37
N PHE A 78 -2.95 8.66 9.94
CA PHE A 78 -4.15 8.82 9.13
C PHE A 78 -3.98 9.87 8.04
N THR A 79 -4.84 9.81 7.05
CA THR A 79 -5.03 10.90 6.08
C THR A 79 -6.36 11.55 6.38
N SER A 80 -6.33 12.81 6.78
CA SER A 80 -7.54 13.60 7.08
C SER A 80 -8.34 13.89 5.79
N PRO A 81 -9.59 14.35 5.92
CA PRO A 81 -10.48 14.55 4.76
C PRO A 81 -9.96 15.60 3.76
N ASP A 82 -9.19 16.58 4.24
CA ASP A 82 -8.49 17.60 3.44
C ASP A 82 -7.16 17.12 2.84
N GLY A 83 -6.78 15.85 3.08
CA GLY A 83 -5.61 15.20 2.50
C GLY A 83 -4.31 15.39 3.29
N ASN A 84 -4.35 16.02 4.46
CA ASN A 84 -3.19 16.15 5.33
C ASN A 84 -2.85 14.82 6.02
N LEU A 85 -1.57 14.60 6.31
CA LEU A 85 -1.14 13.46 7.10
C LEU A 85 -1.25 13.81 8.58
N GLY A 86 -1.74 12.86 9.37
CA GLY A 86 -1.92 12.99 10.81
C GLY A 86 -1.32 11.83 11.57
N ILE A 87 -0.87 12.10 12.81
CA ILE A 87 -0.44 11.13 13.80
C ILE A 87 -1.25 11.35 15.06
N CYS A 88 -1.87 10.30 15.59
CA CYS A 88 -2.58 10.30 16.86
C CYS A 88 -1.95 9.31 17.83
N ALA A 89 -1.67 9.76 19.05
CA ALA A 89 -1.13 8.93 20.12
C ALA A 89 -1.77 9.28 21.47
N LYS A 90 -1.77 8.32 22.40
CA LYS A 90 -2.27 8.54 23.75
C LYS A 90 -1.30 9.37 24.58
N VAL A 91 -1.83 10.29 25.37
CA VAL A 91 -1.06 11.09 26.32
C VAL A 91 -0.97 10.35 27.66
N ASP A 92 0.25 10.16 28.14
CA ASP A 92 0.55 9.76 29.52
C ASP A 92 0.61 11.00 30.43
N ASN A 93 1.28 12.07 29.95
CA ASN A 93 1.45 13.30 30.72
C ASN A 93 1.64 14.53 29.80
N ALA A 94 0.66 15.43 29.79
CA ALA A 94 0.68 16.64 28.96
C ALA A 94 1.84 17.60 29.31
N ASP A 95 2.22 17.75 30.58
CA ASP A 95 3.32 18.63 30.99
C ASP A 95 4.68 18.13 30.47
N LYS A 96 4.86 16.81 30.40
CA LYS A 96 6.04 16.20 29.77
C LYS A 96 6.07 16.48 28.26
N ILE A 97 4.92 16.50 27.58
CA ILE A 97 4.83 16.90 26.15
C ILE A 97 5.25 18.37 26.00
N SER A 98 4.72 19.28 26.83
CA SER A 98 5.12 20.69 26.84
C SER A 98 6.63 20.86 27.03
N THR A 99 7.19 20.15 28.00
CA THR A 99 8.63 20.16 28.32
C THR A 99 9.46 19.63 27.15
N MET A 100 8.98 18.56 26.50
CA MET A 100 9.63 17.95 25.34
C MET A 100 9.67 18.91 24.15
N LEU A 101 8.56 19.56 23.82
CA LEU A 101 8.46 20.55 22.75
C LEU A 101 9.35 21.77 23.02
N GLN A 102 9.38 22.25 24.28
CA GLN A 102 10.24 23.36 24.68
C GLN A 102 11.73 23.03 24.47
N ARG A 103 12.16 21.80 24.79
CA ARG A 103 13.54 21.33 24.51
C ARG A 103 13.84 21.24 23.02
N MET A 104 12.82 21.08 22.18
CA MET A 104 12.94 21.13 20.71
C MET A 104 12.92 22.57 20.16
N GLY A 105 12.84 23.59 21.03
CA GLY A 105 12.82 25.00 20.66
C GLY A 105 11.43 25.52 20.29
N SER A 106 10.36 24.83 20.70
CA SER A 106 8.98 25.23 20.39
C SER A 106 8.14 25.37 21.65
N GLU A 107 7.61 26.56 21.89
CA GLU A 107 6.74 26.82 23.04
C GLU A 107 5.31 26.35 22.75
N SER A 108 4.60 25.99 23.81
CA SER A 108 3.20 25.58 23.72
C SER A 108 2.27 26.72 24.13
N VAL A 109 1.21 26.94 23.36
CA VAL A 109 0.19 27.95 23.62
C VAL A 109 -1.16 27.28 23.89
N SER A 110 -1.87 27.72 24.91
CA SER A 110 -3.22 27.21 25.22
C SER A 110 -4.26 27.75 24.24
N PHE A 111 -5.18 26.89 23.79
CA PHE A 111 -6.32 27.26 22.96
C PHE A 111 -7.41 26.19 23.07
N ARG A 112 -8.66 26.59 23.40
CA ARG A 112 -9.82 25.68 23.49
C ARG A 112 -9.52 24.36 24.24
N ASP A 113 -9.13 24.47 25.51
CA ASP A 113 -8.85 23.32 26.40
C ASP A 113 -7.76 22.34 25.92
N ALA A 114 -6.94 22.77 24.97
CA ALA A 114 -5.77 22.05 24.49
C ALA A 114 -4.55 22.98 24.40
N PHE A 115 -3.39 22.39 24.17
CA PHE A 115 -2.11 23.08 23.98
C PHE A 115 -1.60 22.84 22.57
N PHE A 116 -0.98 23.86 21.99
CA PHE A 116 -0.55 23.85 20.59
C PHE A 116 0.88 24.31 20.44
N SER A 117 1.61 23.70 19.51
CA SER A 117 2.97 24.04 19.17
C SER A 117 3.27 23.66 17.72
N THR A 118 4.49 23.93 17.25
CA THR A 118 4.94 23.52 15.91
C THR A 118 6.25 22.75 15.97
N ILE A 119 6.42 21.79 15.06
CA ILE A 119 7.71 21.11 14.83
C ILE A 119 8.21 21.53 13.45
N ARG A 120 9.39 22.16 13.41
CA ARG A 120 10.07 22.59 12.17
C ARG A 120 9.17 23.46 11.26
N ASP A 121 8.36 24.32 11.86
CA ASP A 121 7.47 25.30 11.20
C ASP A 121 6.48 24.74 10.16
N SER A 122 6.35 23.42 10.08
CA SER A 122 5.56 22.72 9.06
C SER A 122 4.67 21.65 9.65
N TRP A 123 4.88 21.22 10.89
CA TRP A 123 4.03 20.25 11.56
C TRP A 123 3.35 20.89 12.73
N MET A 124 2.02 20.91 12.74
CA MET A 124 1.26 21.43 13.85
C MET A 124 1.01 20.34 14.87
N VAL A 125 1.27 20.65 16.14
CA VAL A 125 1.07 19.75 17.27
C VAL A 125 -0.06 20.32 18.11
N GLY A 126 -1.07 19.52 18.41
CA GLY A 126 -2.12 19.82 19.38
C GLY A 126 -2.27 18.67 20.37
N TYR A 127 -2.44 18.97 21.66
CA TYR A 127 -2.59 17.93 22.68
C TYR A 127 -3.44 18.40 23.86
N ASN A 128 -4.15 17.45 24.48
CA ASN A 128 -4.85 17.62 25.76
C ASN A 128 -4.35 16.54 26.74
N LYS A 129 -5.13 16.21 27.78
CA LYS A 129 -4.73 15.18 28.77
C LYS A 129 -4.86 13.75 28.24
N GLN A 130 -5.56 13.56 27.11
CA GLN A 130 -5.94 12.27 26.56
C GLN A 130 -5.18 11.94 25.27
N SER A 131 -5.11 12.92 24.36
CA SER A 131 -4.67 12.73 22.98
C SER A 131 -3.61 13.74 22.57
N LEU A 132 -2.63 13.25 21.81
CA LEU A 132 -1.67 14.03 21.04
C LEU A 132 -2.02 13.86 19.56
N LEU A 133 -2.17 14.98 18.85
CA LEU A 133 -2.39 15.03 17.42
C LEU A 133 -1.29 15.85 16.75
N ILE A 134 -0.63 15.27 15.74
CA ILE A 134 0.38 15.94 14.93
C ILE A 134 -0.11 15.92 13.49
N MET A 135 -0.24 17.06 12.83
CA MET A 135 -0.70 17.13 11.43
C MET A 135 0.23 17.97 10.56
N GLY A 136 0.44 17.53 9.32
CA GLY A 136 1.19 18.28 8.33
C GLY A 136 1.71 17.47 7.14
N PRO A 137 2.59 18.06 6.31
CA PRO A 137 3.09 19.44 6.44
C PRO A 137 1.99 20.51 6.16
N ILE A 138 1.94 21.55 6.99
CA ILE A 138 1.00 22.68 6.93
C ILE A 138 1.76 23.96 6.61
N PRO A 139 1.42 24.68 5.52
CA PRO A 139 2.00 25.98 5.22
C PRO A 139 1.73 27.00 6.35
N LEU A 140 2.68 27.92 6.59
CA LEU A 140 2.54 28.98 7.59
C LEU A 140 1.21 29.75 7.47
N THR A 141 0.77 30.01 6.24
CA THR A 141 -0.49 30.74 5.94
C THR A 141 -1.77 30.00 6.35
N LYS A 142 -1.68 28.68 6.63
CA LYS A 142 -2.81 27.83 7.03
C LYS A 142 -2.75 27.36 8.48
N GLN A 143 -1.76 27.79 9.26
CA GLN A 143 -1.57 27.28 10.62
C GLN A 143 -2.72 27.64 11.57
N GLU A 144 -3.27 28.85 11.51
CA GLU A 144 -4.42 29.21 12.38
C GLU A 144 -5.69 28.40 12.05
N GLU A 145 -5.94 28.15 10.76
CA GLU A 145 -7.04 27.28 10.31
C GLU A 145 -6.83 25.84 10.78
N ALA A 146 -5.61 25.31 10.61
CA ALA A 146 -5.23 23.99 11.07
C ALA A 146 -5.35 23.86 12.59
N LYS A 147 -4.97 24.90 13.36
CA LYS A 147 -5.09 24.95 14.81
C LYS A 147 -6.53 24.82 15.26
N ALA A 148 -7.43 25.57 14.63
CA ALA A 148 -8.87 25.48 14.89
C ALA A 148 -9.43 24.09 14.55
N THR A 149 -8.94 23.48 13.46
CA THR A 149 -9.34 22.14 13.02
C THR A 149 -8.87 21.06 13.98
N ILE A 150 -7.59 21.09 14.38
CA ILE A 150 -7.02 20.16 15.36
C ILE A 150 -7.70 20.33 16.73
N ALA A 151 -8.02 21.57 17.13
CA ALA A 151 -8.79 21.81 18.35
C ALA A 151 -10.17 21.15 18.31
N LYS A 152 -10.86 21.20 17.15
CA LYS A 152 -12.11 20.48 16.95
C LYS A 152 -11.89 18.97 17.10
N TYR A 153 -10.88 18.42 16.43
CA TYR A 153 -10.58 16.98 16.50
C TYR A 153 -10.32 16.51 17.94
N LEU A 154 -9.53 17.25 18.72
CA LEU A 154 -9.24 16.92 20.12
C LEU A 154 -10.47 16.96 21.06
N GLN A 155 -11.61 17.47 20.60
CA GLN A 155 -12.85 17.61 21.37
C GLN A 155 -13.99 16.73 20.83
N GLN A 156 -13.73 15.88 19.84
CA GLN A 156 -14.76 15.05 19.23
C GLN A 156 -15.26 13.97 20.20
N ASP A 157 -16.55 13.63 20.06
CA ASP A 157 -17.11 12.45 20.67
C ASP A 157 -16.89 11.20 19.80
N GLU A 158 -17.42 10.05 20.25
CA GLU A 158 -17.29 8.79 19.53
C GLU A 158 -17.96 8.83 18.14
N GLU A 159 -19.12 9.49 18.00
CA GLU A 159 -19.93 9.51 16.77
C GLU A 159 -19.28 10.33 15.65
N GLU A 160 -18.58 11.41 16.02
CA GLU A 160 -17.84 12.30 15.12
C GLU A 160 -16.42 11.80 14.79
N SER A 161 -15.94 10.77 15.50
CA SER A 161 -14.58 10.27 15.38
C SER A 161 -14.42 9.03 14.51
N ILE A 162 -13.18 8.62 14.31
CA ILE A 162 -12.80 7.39 13.60
C ILE A 162 -13.45 6.13 14.20
N LEU A 163 -13.81 6.13 15.48
CA LEU A 163 -14.39 4.98 16.17
C LEU A 163 -15.74 4.57 15.55
N ALA A 164 -16.51 5.55 15.06
CA ALA A 164 -17.75 5.31 14.32
C ALA A 164 -17.54 4.98 12.83
N SER A 165 -16.29 4.90 12.34
CA SER A 165 -16.00 4.68 10.92
C SER A 165 -15.90 3.17 10.56
N PRO A 166 -16.37 2.77 9.37
CA PRO A 166 -16.16 1.41 8.86
C PRO A 166 -14.68 1.03 8.69
N ILE A 167 -13.81 2.01 8.39
CA ILE A 167 -12.37 1.80 8.24
C ILE A 167 -11.75 1.35 9.56
N TYR A 168 -12.14 1.97 10.68
CA TYR A 168 -11.67 1.56 12.01
C TYR A 168 -12.10 0.15 12.37
N GLN A 169 -13.37 -0.19 12.13
CA GLN A 169 -13.90 -1.52 12.42
C GLN A 169 -13.13 -2.62 11.68
N VAL A 170 -12.83 -2.42 10.40
CA VAL A 170 -11.99 -3.36 9.65
C VAL A 170 -10.57 -3.38 10.19
N LEU A 171 -9.98 -2.22 10.45
CA LEU A 171 -8.61 -2.13 10.94
C LEU A 171 -8.43 -2.84 12.29
N ASP A 172 -9.39 -2.71 13.20
CA ASP A 172 -9.35 -3.31 14.53
C ASP A 172 -9.56 -4.83 14.50
N SER A 173 -10.23 -5.34 13.45
CA SER A 173 -10.36 -6.79 13.21
C SER A 173 -9.07 -7.47 12.74
N LEU A 174 -8.05 -6.69 12.36
CA LEU A 174 -6.78 -7.21 11.86
C LEU A 174 -5.80 -7.45 13.01
N ASP A 175 -5.44 -8.70 13.23
CA ASP A 175 -4.40 -9.10 14.19
C ASP A 175 -3.00 -9.05 13.57
N SER A 176 -2.25 -7.98 13.84
CA SER A 176 -0.88 -7.73 13.38
C SER A 176 -0.27 -6.51 14.09
N PRO A 177 1.07 -6.47 14.33
CA PRO A 177 1.75 -5.32 14.93
C PRO A 177 1.63 -4.03 14.10
N MET A 178 1.44 -4.16 12.80
CA MET A 178 1.08 -3.04 11.92
C MET A 178 -0.09 -3.43 11.04
N THR A 179 -1.08 -2.55 10.96
CA THR A 179 -2.28 -2.74 10.11
C THR A 179 -2.59 -1.47 9.35
N LEU A 180 -3.15 -1.63 8.15
CA LEU A 180 -3.56 -0.53 7.26
C LEU A 180 -4.95 -0.81 6.74
N VAL A 181 -5.81 0.20 6.74
CA VAL A 181 -7.02 0.23 5.91
C VAL A 181 -7.05 1.56 5.20
N ALA A 182 -7.01 1.54 3.87
CA ALA A 182 -6.99 2.76 3.06
C ALA A 182 -7.74 2.61 1.76
N GLN A 183 -8.41 3.67 1.33
CA GLN A 183 -8.85 3.80 -0.06
C GLN A 183 -7.64 3.78 -0.99
N ALA A 184 -7.77 3.17 -2.17
CA ALA A 184 -6.69 3.09 -3.14
C ALA A 184 -6.16 4.49 -3.53
N GLN A 185 -7.02 5.51 -3.53
CA GLN A 185 -6.62 6.91 -3.80
C GLN A 185 -5.67 7.51 -2.77
N ALA A 186 -5.67 7.01 -1.54
CA ALA A 186 -4.78 7.51 -0.49
C ALA A 186 -3.36 6.92 -0.61
N LEU A 187 -3.20 5.87 -1.43
CA LEU A 187 -1.92 5.19 -1.65
C LEU A 187 -1.10 5.87 -2.77
N PRO A 188 0.22 5.66 -2.83
CA PRO A 188 1.07 6.24 -3.89
C PRO A 188 0.68 5.78 -5.30
N ASP A 189 0.52 6.73 -6.24
CA ASP A 189 -0.03 6.47 -7.59
C ASP A 189 0.62 5.30 -8.34
N LYS A 190 1.95 5.16 -8.28
CA LYS A 190 2.64 4.11 -9.06
C LYS A 190 2.49 2.68 -8.50
N ILE A 191 1.82 2.49 -7.35
CA ILE A 191 1.40 1.16 -6.87
C ILE A 191 -0.11 0.92 -7.02
N ILE A 192 -0.90 1.92 -7.41
CA ILE A 192 -2.36 1.80 -7.50
C ILE A 192 -2.78 0.79 -8.57
N ALA A 193 -2.20 0.86 -9.78
CA ALA A 193 -2.67 0.05 -10.90
C ALA A 193 -2.63 -1.46 -10.61
N PRO A 194 -1.54 -2.04 -10.05
CA PRO A 194 -1.55 -3.43 -9.60
C PRO A 194 -2.54 -3.73 -8.47
N LEU A 195 -2.74 -2.81 -7.52
CA LEU A 195 -3.69 -2.99 -6.41
C LEU A 195 -5.16 -2.95 -6.86
N MET A 196 -5.43 -2.32 -8.00
CA MET A 196 -6.75 -2.28 -8.64
C MET A 196 -7.01 -3.49 -9.56
N LEU A 197 -6.06 -4.44 -9.69
CA LEU A 197 -6.28 -5.65 -10.46
C LEU A 197 -7.41 -6.48 -9.85
N GLY A 198 -8.38 -6.84 -10.69
CA GLY A 198 -9.57 -7.60 -10.30
C GLY A 198 -10.78 -6.74 -9.92
N ALA A 199 -10.61 -5.42 -9.82
CA ALA A 199 -11.74 -4.50 -9.76
C ALA A 199 -12.43 -4.41 -11.14
N PRO A 200 -13.75 -4.16 -11.20
CA PRO A 200 -14.45 -3.95 -12.46
C PRO A 200 -14.01 -2.64 -13.12
N LYS A 201 -14.18 -2.55 -14.44
CA LYS A 201 -13.70 -1.42 -15.27
C LYS A 201 -14.24 -0.05 -14.86
N ASP A 202 -15.42 -0.02 -14.26
CA ASP A 202 -16.09 1.19 -13.81
C ASP A 202 -15.76 1.57 -12.35
N ALA A 203 -15.02 0.75 -11.61
CA ALA A 203 -14.54 1.10 -10.28
C ALA A 203 -13.50 2.22 -10.33
N THR A 204 -13.56 3.09 -9.33
CA THR A 204 -12.61 4.18 -9.12
C THR A 204 -11.73 3.92 -7.89
N THR A 205 -10.70 4.74 -7.69
CA THR A 205 -9.77 4.61 -6.57
C THR A 205 -10.40 4.95 -5.20
N THR A 206 -11.60 5.54 -5.17
CA THR A 206 -12.42 5.70 -3.95
C THR A 206 -13.27 4.47 -3.64
N ASP A 207 -13.64 3.69 -4.66
CA ASP A 207 -14.52 2.53 -4.50
C ASP A 207 -13.79 1.33 -3.91
N VAL A 208 -12.47 1.26 -4.07
CA VAL A 208 -11.63 0.14 -3.64
C VAL A 208 -10.80 0.53 -2.44
N LEU A 209 -10.84 -0.29 -1.41
CA LEU A 209 -10.04 -0.19 -0.20
C LEU A 209 -9.07 -1.37 -0.12
N ILE A 210 -7.93 -1.16 0.53
CA ILE A 210 -6.97 -2.19 0.87
C ILE A 210 -6.94 -2.33 2.38
N ALA A 211 -7.33 -3.49 2.89
CA ALA A 211 -7.04 -3.91 4.27
C ALA A 211 -5.73 -4.70 4.25
N ALA A 212 -4.76 -4.36 5.08
CA ALA A 212 -3.47 -5.01 5.06
C ALA A 212 -2.89 -5.25 6.46
N LYS A 213 -2.27 -6.42 6.62
CA LYS A 213 -1.34 -6.72 7.72
C LYS A 213 0.07 -6.45 7.24
N MET A 214 0.88 -5.86 8.11
CA MET A 214 2.23 -5.42 7.74
C MET A 214 3.24 -5.84 8.80
N LYS A 215 4.44 -6.16 8.34
CA LYS A 215 5.61 -6.35 9.20
C LYS A 215 6.85 -5.87 8.48
N VAL A 216 7.85 -5.44 9.24
CA VAL A 216 9.16 -5.11 8.68
C VAL A 216 10.21 -5.99 9.35
N GLU A 217 10.99 -6.68 8.54
CA GLU A 217 12.03 -7.59 9.03
C GLU A 217 13.20 -7.56 8.03
N LYS A 218 14.43 -7.40 8.55
CA LYS A 218 15.68 -7.47 7.75
C LYS A 218 15.64 -6.60 6.49
N GLY A 219 15.24 -5.34 6.62
CA GLY A 219 15.20 -4.37 5.51
C GLY A 219 14.05 -4.60 4.50
N CYS A 220 13.17 -5.58 4.74
CA CYS A 220 12.02 -5.88 3.91
C CYS A 220 10.71 -5.48 4.60
N TRP A 221 9.88 -4.71 3.91
CA TRP A 221 8.50 -4.40 4.33
C TRP A 221 7.55 -5.39 3.67
N TYR A 222 7.03 -6.32 4.47
CA TYR A 222 6.04 -7.30 4.05
C TYR A 222 4.64 -6.75 4.25
N VAL A 223 3.82 -6.83 3.22
CA VAL A 223 2.43 -6.35 3.20
C VAL A 223 1.55 -7.48 2.70
N GLU A 224 0.67 -8.00 3.56
CA GLU A 224 -0.38 -8.94 3.18
C GLU A 224 -1.67 -8.15 3.02
N GLY A 225 -2.05 -7.88 1.77
CA GLY A 225 -3.18 -7.02 1.44
C GLY A 225 -4.38 -7.79 0.90
N SER A 226 -5.56 -7.38 1.31
CA SER A 226 -6.84 -7.86 0.82
C SER A 226 -7.65 -6.68 0.29
N PRO A 227 -7.69 -6.48 -1.04
CA PRO A 227 -8.57 -5.49 -1.66
C PRO A 227 -10.04 -5.84 -1.40
N PHE A 228 -10.85 -4.81 -1.16
CA PHE A 228 -12.29 -4.95 -0.94
C PHE A 228 -13.03 -3.66 -1.32
N SER A 229 -14.35 -3.69 -1.27
CA SER A 229 -15.19 -2.51 -1.47
C SER A 229 -16.41 -2.54 -0.56
N TRP A 230 -16.88 -1.37 -0.15
CA TRP A 230 -18.20 -1.23 0.48
C TRP A 230 -19.33 -1.43 -0.52
N ASN A 231 -19.08 -1.21 -1.81
CA ASN A 231 -20.04 -1.51 -2.87
C ASN A 231 -20.06 -3.03 -3.12
N LYS A 232 -21.20 -3.66 -2.84
CA LYS A 232 -21.37 -5.12 -2.91
C LYS A 232 -21.01 -5.70 -4.29
N ARG A 233 -21.40 -5.04 -5.39
CA ARG A 233 -21.08 -5.49 -6.75
C ARG A 233 -19.57 -5.46 -6.99
N ILE A 234 -18.94 -4.33 -6.69
CA ILE A 234 -17.49 -4.15 -6.87
C ILE A 234 -16.73 -5.17 -6.01
N ASN A 235 -17.14 -5.34 -4.75
CA ASN A 235 -16.52 -6.29 -3.85
C ASN A 235 -16.64 -7.74 -4.37
N GLN A 236 -17.82 -8.12 -4.86
CA GLN A 236 -18.02 -9.44 -5.44
C GLN A 236 -17.08 -9.69 -6.62
N THR A 237 -16.94 -8.73 -7.55
CA THR A 237 -16.01 -8.85 -8.68
C THR A 237 -14.55 -8.98 -8.23
N ILE A 238 -14.13 -8.22 -7.20
CA ILE A 238 -12.79 -8.35 -6.61
C ILE A 238 -12.57 -9.77 -6.06
N GLN A 239 -13.51 -10.28 -5.26
CA GLN A 239 -13.41 -11.61 -4.65
C GLN A 239 -13.45 -12.75 -5.68
N GLU A 240 -14.19 -12.59 -6.77
CA GLU A 240 -14.21 -13.53 -7.89
C GLU A 240 -12.90 -13.51 -8.67
N SER A 241 -12.38 -12.33 -8.99
CA SER A 241 -11.10 -12.17 -9.69
C SER A 241 -9.94 -12.81 -8.92
N LYS A 242 -9.96 -12.71 -7.59
CA LYS A 242 -8.98 -13.34 -6.70
C LYS A 242 -8.93 -14.88 -6.81
N LYS A 243 -10.00 -15.54 -7.27
CA LYS A 243 -10.04 -17.01 -7.46
C LYS A 243 -9.30 -17.47 -8.72
N ILE A 244 -9.01 -16.57 -9.65
CA ILE A 244 -8.29 -16.88 -10.91
C ILE A 244 -6.81 -17.19 -10.64
N TYR A 245 -6.25 -16.58 -9.58
CA TYR A 245 -4.86 -16.83 -9.19
C TYR A 245 -4.70 -18.20 -8.51
N ARG A 246 -3.80 -19.00 -9.06
CA ARG A 246 -3.35 -20.28 -8.50
C ARG A 246 -2.09 -20.07 -7.67
N PRO A 247 -1.73 -21.01 -6.77
CA PRO A 247 -0.46 -20.98 -6.07
C PRO A 247 0.75 -20.92 -7.04
N ILE A 248 1.63 -19.94 -6.84
CA ILE A 248 2.85 -19.76 -7.65
C ILE A 248 3.80 -20.94 -7.41
N GLN A 249 4.29 -21.57 -8.50
CA GLN A 249 5.16 -22.74 -8.42
C GLN A 249 6.64 -22.38 -8.22
N GLY A 250 7.04 -21.17 -8.63
CA GLY A 250 8.38 -20.62 -8.47
C GLY A 250 9.27 -20.71 -9.71
N LYS A 251 8.70 -20.86 -10.92
CA LYS A 251 9.48 -21.11 -12.14
C LYS A 251 10.35 -19.92 -12.55
N TYR A 252 9.86 -18.69 -12.35
CA TYR A 252 10.51 -17.46 -12.80
C TYR A 252 10.98 -16.55 -11.67
N ILE A 253 10.81 -16.96 -10.41
CA ILE A 253 11.08 -16.08 -9.25
C ILE A 253 12.55 -15.69 -9.13
N ALA A 254 13.46 -16.60 -9.48
CA ALA A 254 14.90 -16.37 -9.42
C ALA A 254 15.44 -15.61 -10.65
N ALA A 255 14.60 -15.30 -11.64
CA ALA A 255 15.02 -14.58 -12.84
C ALA A 255 15.05 -13.05 -12.64
N MET A 256 14.30 -12.54 -11.66
CA MET A 256 14.31 -11.12 -11.33
C MET A 256 15.63 -10.76 -10.65
N PRO A 257 16.41 -9.79 -11.18
CA PRO A 257 17.57 -9.28 -10.48
C PRO A 257 17.18 -8.46 -9.25
N ASP A 258 17.99 -8.49 -8.21
CA ASP A 258 17.80 -7.73 -6.96
C ASP A 258 17.79 -6.21 -7.14
N THR A 259 18.36 -5.73 -8.25
CA THR A 259 18.32 -4.34 -8.68
C THR A 259 17.05 -3.94 -9.43
N ALA A 260 16.19 -4.89 -9.80
CA ALA A 260 14.96 -4.57 -10.53
C ALA A 260 14.02 -3.68 -9.70
N LEU A 261 13.46 -2.65 -10.34
CA LEU A 261 12.54 -1.74 -9.70
C LEU A 261 11.26 -2.43 -9.22
N PHE A 262 10.70 -3.30 -10.07
CA PHE A 262 9.41 -3.93 -9.83
C PHE A 262 9.36 -5.33 -10.43
N GLY A 263 8.72 -6.25 -9.73
CA GLY A 263 8.36 -7.57 -10.24
C GLY A 263 6.98 -7.98 -9.75
N MET A 264 6.15 -8.53 -10.63
CA MET A 264 4.88 -9.15 -10.30
C MET A 264 4.92 -10.61 -10.72
N PHE A 265 4.53 -11.50 -9.81
CA PHE A 265 4.52 -12.95 -9.99
C PHE A 265 3.12 -13.49 -9.77
N VAL A 266 2.66 -14.32 -10.69
CA VAL A 266 1.33 -14.94 -10.66
C VAL A 266 1.40 -16.35 -11.25
N ASN A 267 0.42 -17.20 -10.92
CA ASN A 267 0.17 -18.44 -11.65
C ASN A 267 -1.29 -18.47 -12.13
N VAL A 268 -1.51 -18.52 -13.44
CA VAL A 268 -2.82 -18.27 -14.03
C VAL A 268 -3.11 -19.12 -15.27
N ASP A 269 -4.40 -19.33 -15.54
CA ASP A 269 -4.90 -19.58 -16.89
C ASP A 269 -5.07 -18.24 -17.60
N GLY A 270 -4.31 -18.04 -18.67
CA GLY A 270 -4.29 -16.82 -19.45
C GLY A 270 -5.64 -16.40 -20.03
N LYS A 271 -6.55 -17.34 -20.31
CA LYS A 271 -7.90 -17.03 -20.80
C LYS A 271 -8.76 -16.36 -19.74
N GLN A 272 -8.56 -16.73 -18.47
CA GLN A 272 -9.27 -16.15 -17.34
C GLN A 272 -8.58 -14.87 -16.85
N PHE A 273 -7.26 -14.79 -16.98
CA PHE A 273 -6.48 -13.63 -16.52
C PHE A 273 -6.52 -12.44 -17.48
N LEU A 274 -6.59 -12.67 -18.79
CA LEU A 274 -6.64 -11.57 -19.77
C LEU A 274 -7.79 -10.58 -19.51
N PRO A 275 -9.04 -11.01 -19.23
CA PRO A 275 -10.11 -10.09 -18.84
C PRO A 275 -9.80 -9.23 -17.61
N ILE A 276 -9.08 -9.76 -16.61
CA ILE A 276 -8.65 -8.97 -15.44
C ILE A 276 -7.72 -7.83 -15.87
N LEU A 277 -6.74 -8.12 -16.75
CA LEU A 277 -5.83 -7.12 -17.27
C LEU A 277 -6.57 -6.05 -18.09
N GLN A 278 -7.51 -6.46 -18.95
CA GLN A 278 -8.29 -5.58 -19.81
C GLN A 278 -9.30 -4.71 -19.05
N ASN A 279 -9.74 -5.13 -17.86
CA ASN A 279 -10.63 -4.34 -17.01
C ASN A 279 -9.89 -3.19 -16.31
N ASN A 280 -8.57 -3.29 -16.13
CA ASN A 280 -7.77 -2.18 -15.63
C ASN A 280 -7.50 -1.17 -16.76
N LYS A 281 -7.96 0.08 -16.61
CA LYS A 281 -7.88 1.11 -17.67
C LYS A 281 -6.44 1.35 -18.17
N SER A 282 -5.48 1.48 -17.26
CA SER A 282 -4.08 1.75 -17.62
C SER A 282 -3.45 0.58 -18.38
N LEU A 283 -3.72 -0.65 -17.94
CA LEU A 283 -3.24 -1.85 -18.64
C LEU A 283 -3.98 -2.08 -19.96
N GLN A 284 -5.27 -1.77 -20.04
CA GLN A 284 -6.02 -1.85 -21.29
C GLN A 284 -5.42 -0.94 -22.36
N VAL A 285 -5.07 0.29 -22.01
CA VAL A 285 -4.41 1.25 -22.92
C VAL A 285 -3.06 0.70 -23.36
N LEU A 286 -2.26 0.16 -22.43
CA LEU A 286 -0.97 -0.47 -22.74
C LEU A 286 -1.12 -1.65 -23.71
N LEU A 287 -2.02 -2.60 -23.40
CA LEU A 287 -2.29 -3.77 -24.25
C LEU A 287 -2.79 -3.38 -25.63
N THR A 288 -3.71 -2.41 -25.70
CA THR A 288 -4.23 -1.91 -26.98
C THR A 288 -3.12 -1.33 -27.84
N GLY A 289 -2.17 -0.59 -27.24
CA GLY A 289 -1.00 -0.06 -27.94
C GLY A 289 -0.08 -1.16 -28.49
N ILE A 290 0.18 -2.21 -27.71
CA ILE A 290 1.01 -3.34 -28.15
C ILE A 290 0.30 -4.14 -29.26
N ASN A 291 -1.01 -4.36 -29.12
CA ASN A 291 -1.87 -5.07 -30.08
C ASN A 291 -1.98 -4.39 -31.45
N GLN A 292 -1.46 -3.17 -31.62
CA GLN A 292 -1.30 -2.56 -32.94
C GLN A 292 -0.24 -3.27 -33.81
N ALA A 293 0.75 -3.93 -33.20
CA ALA A 293 1.85 -4.56 -33.91
C ALA A 293 1.98 -6.08 -33.64
N ILE A 294 1.61 -6.52 -32.43
CA ILE A 294 1.74 -7.92 -31.99
C ILE A 294 0.48 -8.27 -31.22
N ASP A 295 -0.19 -9.38 -31.56
CA ASP A 295 -1.36 -9.87 -30.81
C ASP A 295 -0.92 -10.48 -29.46
N LEU A 296 -0.65 -9.60 -28.50
CA LEU A 296 -0.26 -9.95 -27.14
C LEU A 296 -1.42 -10.61 -26.39
N ASP A 297 -2.67 -10.31 -26.76
CA ASP A 297 -3.85 -10.98 -26.20
C ASP A 297 -3.82 -12.48 -26.49
N ASN A 298 -3.49 -12.89 -27.72
CA ASN A 298 -3.38 -14.30 -28.09
C ASN A 298 -2.20 -14.99 -27.38
N ILE A 299 -1.08 -14.27 -27.21
CA ILE A 299 0.05 -14.76 -26.41
C ILE A 299 -0.37 -14.97 -24.95
N ILE A 300 -1.03 -13.98 -24.32
CA ILE A 300 -1.50 -14.09 -22.93
C ILE A 300 -2.50 -15.23 -22.79
N ARG A 301 -3.46 -15.39 -23.72
CA ARG A 301 -4.42 -16.51 -23.71
C ARG A 301 -3.76 -17.90 -23.75
N SER A 302 -2.53 -17.98 -24.24
CA SER A 302 -1.78 -19.24 -24.28
C SER A 302 -1.07 -19.57 -22.96
N VAL A 303 -1.01 -18.64 -22.00
CA VAL A 303 -0.41 -18.87 -20.68
C VAL A 303 -1.20 -19.92 -19.89
N ASN A 304 -0.50 -20.88 -19.32
CA ASN A 304 -1.04 -21.83 -18.35
C ASN A 304 0.05 -22.24 -17.36
N GLY A 305 0.29 -21.39 -16.38
CA GLY A 305 1.25 -21.65 -15.32
C GLY A 305 1.76 -20.36 -14.72
N ASP A 306 2.97 -20.42 -14.17
CA ASP A 306 3.66 -19.25 -13.66
C ASP A 306 3.86 -18.21 -14.78
N MET A 307 3.77 -16.95 -14.40
CA MET A 307 4.06 -15.78 -15.20
C MET A 307 4.70 -14.72 -14.32
N SER A 308 5.69 -14.02 -14.85
CA SER A 308 6.30 -12.86 -14.22
C SER A 308 6.35 -11.68 -15.17
N VAL A 309 6.11 -10.49 -14.63
CA VAL A 309 6.34 -9.20 -15.30
C VAL A 309 7.34 -8.42 -14.47
N VAL A 310 8.47 -8.04 -15.05
CA VAL A 310 9.57 -7.36 -14.37
C VAL A 310 9.88 -6.04 -15.07
N ILE A 311 10.06 -4.99 -14.29
CA ILE A 311 10.55 -3.69 -14.73
C ILE A 311 11.96 -3.54 -14.15
N PRO A 312 13.02 -3.72 -14.96
CA PRO A 312 14.39 -3.66 -14.46
C PRO A 312 14.74 -2.26 -13.93
N GLN A 313 14.50 -1.22 -14.72
CA GLN A 313 14.86 0.16 -14.37
C GLN A 313 13.83 1.15 -14.92
N TYR A 314 13.77 2.35 -14.33
CA TYR A 314 12.92 3.45 -14.77
C TYR A 314 13.79 4.60 -15.28
N GLU A 315 14.10 4.59 -16.57
CA GLU A 315 14.64 5.76 -17.24
C GLU A 315 13.48 6.67 -17.66
N GLN A 316 13.60 7.98 -17.41
CA GLN A 316 12.52 8.98 -17.47
C GLN A 316 11.73 9.05 -18.80
N GLN A 317 12.12 8.31 -19.84
CA GLN A 317 11.43 8.26 -21.14
C GLN A 317 11.29 6.86 -21.76
N ASN A 318 11.87 5.81 -21.17
CA ASN A 318 11.81 4.42 -21.69
C ASN A 318 11.66 3.42 -20.54
N ILE A 319 10.46 2.89 -20.33
CA ILE A 319 10.24 1.76 -19.41
C ILE A 319 10.54 0.48 -20.19
N SER A 320 11.59 -0.25 -19.80
CA SER A 320 11.79 -1.64 -20.25
C SER A 320 10.93 -2.55 -19.40
N ILE A 321 10.16 -3.43 -20.05
CA ILE A 321 9.35 -4.45 -19.39
C ILE A 321 9.79 -5.80 -19.95
N SER A 322 10.15 -6.72 -19.08
CA SER A 322 10.35 -8.13 -19.42
C SER A 322 9.19 -8.97 -18.91
N MET A 323 8.84 -9.99 -19.67
CA MET A 323 7.82 -10.95 -19.31
C MET A 323 8.35 -12.36 -19.52
N ALA A 324 8.07 -13.23 -18.57
CA ALA A 324 8.27 -14.66 -18.71
C ALA A 324 6.97 -15.39 -18.36
N ALA A 325 6.62 -16.43 -19.09
CA ALA A 325 5.42 -17.21 -18.80
C ALA A 325 5.51 -18.66 -19.30
N GLN A 326 4.91 -19.57 -18.54
CA GLN A 326 4.67 -20.93 -19.00
C GLN A 326 3.45 -20.96 -19.91
N LEU A 327 3.62 -21.45 -21.14
CA LEU A 327 2.53 -21.58 -22.10
C LEU A 327 1.97 -23.00 -22.11
N ALA A 328 0.67 -23.12 -22.39
CA ALA A 328 0.03 -24.37 -22.79
C ALA A 328 0.39 -24.77 -24.23
N HIS A 329 0.61 -23.80 -25.10
CA HIS A 329 0.94 -23.99 -26.51
C HIS A 329 1.54 -22.73 -27.14
N SER A 330 2.20 -22.86 -28.28
CA SER A 330 2.77 -21.75 -29.07
C SER A 330 2.05 -21.51 -30.40
N LYS A 331 0.75 -21.83 -30.50
CA LYS A 331 -0.04 -21.73 -31.75
C LYS A 331 -0.03 -20.34 -32.40
N TRP A 332 0.13 -19.27 -31.61
CA TRP A 332 0.26 -17.89 -32.09
C TRP A 332 1.47 -17.68 -33.02
N LEU A 333 2.45 -18.59 -33.04
CA LEU A 333 3.55 -18.57 -34.02
C LEU A 333 3.06 -18.59 -35.47
N ALA A 334 1.90 -19.21 -35.73
CA ALA A 334 1.31 -19.25 -37.07
C ALA A 334 0.85 -17.86 -37.56
N ASP A 335 0.57 -16.93 -36.64
CA ASP A 335 0.08 -15.59 -36.96
C ASP A 335 1.22 -14.58 -37.18
N VAL A 336 2.47 -14.96 -36.88
CA VAL A 336 3.61 -14.02 -36.89
C VAL A 336 3.92 -13.49 -38.29
N ASP A 337 3.82 -14.32 -39.32
CA ASP A 337 4.05 -13.87 -40.70
C ASP A 337 2.99 -12.86 -41.16
N TYR A 338 1.76 -12.97 -40.65
CA TYR A 338 0.74 -11.95 -40.82
C TYR A 338 1.08 -10.69 -40.03
N TRP A 339 1.50 -10.81 -38.76
CA TRP A 339 1.91 -9.65 -37.95
C TRP A 339 3.04 -8.86 -38.61
N LYS A 340 4.02 -9.53 -39.22
CA LYS A 340 5.12 -8.88 -39.99
C LYS A 340 4.60 -7.98 -41.11
N GLN A 341 3.47 -8.35 -41.73
CA GLN A 341 2.84 -7.59 -42.81
C GLN A 341 1.92 -6.49 -42.28
N SER A 342 1.33 -6.67 -41.10
CA SER A 342 0.35 -5.76 -40.51
C SER A 342 0.96 -4.67 -39.61
N VAL A 343 2.27 -4.69 -39.36
CA VAL A 343 2.93 -3.67 -38.52
C VAL A 343 2.66 -2.27 -39.10
N PRO A 344 2.19 -1.30 -38.29
CA PRO A 344 1.95 0.07 -38.74
C PRO A 344 3.19 0.74 -39.33
N ALA A 345 2.98 1.70 -40.22
CA ALA A 345 4.05 2.47 -40.85
C ALA A 345 4.98 3.08 -39.78
N GLY A 346 6.29 2.93 -39.98
CA GLY A 346 7.32 3.34 -39.01
C GLY A 346 7.74 2.23 -38.04
N GLY A 347 7.03 1.10 -38.01
CA GLY A 347 7.42 -0.11 -37.27
C GLY A 347 7.94 -1.23 -38.18
N LYS A 348 8.66 -2.19 -37.60
CA LYS A 348 9.09 -3.42 -38.25
C LYS A 348 9.08 -4.58 -37.25
N LEU A 349 8.64 -5.75 -37.69
CA LEU A 349 8.77 -7.01 -36.97
C LEU A 349 9.67 -7.95 -37.78
N THR A 350 10.73 -8.47 -37.17
CA THR A 350 11.67 -9.40 -37.84
C THR A 350 12.07 -10.54 -36.93
N ASP A 351 12.53 -11.63 -37.52
CA ASP A 351 13.17 -12.73 -36.79
C ASP A 351 14.55 -12.29 -36.28
N TRP A 352 14.92 -12.72 -35.06
CA TRP A 352 16.30 -12.61 -34.56
C TRP A 352 16.84 -13.93 -34.03
N ASN A 353 15.97 -14.94 -33.85
CA ASN A 353 16.35 -16.33 -33.57
C ASN A 353 15.19 -17.27 -33.95
N LYS A 354 15.40 -18.59 -33.81
CA LYS A 354 14.33 -19.60 -33.96
C LYS A 354 13.17 -19.28 -33.00
N HIS A 355 11.96 -19.14 -33.55
CA HIS A 355 10.74 -18.78 -32.80
C HIS A 355 10.89 -17.52 -31.94
N ALA A 356 11.73 -16.58 -32.36
CA ALA A 356 12.00 -15.35 -31.64
C ALA A 356 12.05 -14.15 -32.58
N PHE A 357 11.34 -13.09 -32.19
CA PHE A 357 11.05 -11.94 -33.01
C PHE A 357 11.37 -10.65 -32.27
N VAL A 358 11.63 -9.60 -33.04
CA VAL A 358 11.90 -8.27 -32.52
C VAL A 358 11.00 -7.28 -33.24
N TYR A 359 10.19 -6.57 -32.46
CA TYR A 359 9.51 -5.37 -32.93
C TYR A 359 10.38 -4.14 -32.67
N THR A 360 10.44 -3.23 -33.63
CA THR A 360 11.03 -1.90 -33.44
C THR A 360 10.37 -0.83 -34.28
N ASN A 361 10.31 0.39 -33.76
CA ASN A 361 9.90 1.60 -34.49
C ASN A 361 10.95 2.72 -34.41
N GLY A 362 12.22 2.36 -34.17
CA GLY A 362 13.32 3.30 -33.97
C GLY A 362 13.43 3.88 -32.56
N LYS A 363 12.33 3.95 -31.79
CA LYS A 363 12.33 4.39 -30.38
C LYS A 363 12.21 3.24 -29.41
N THR A 364 11.31 2.31 -29.72
CA THR A 364 11.01 1.14 -28.89
C THR A 364 11.62 -0.10 -29.54
N ARG A 365 12.12 -1.01 -28.71
CA ARG A 365 12.51 -2.36 -29.10
C ARG A 365 11.87 -3.34 -28.14
N PHE A 366 11.26 -4.38 -28.70
CA PHE A 366 10.65 -5.45 -27.93
C PHE A 366 11.06 -6.78 -28.53
N PHE A 367 11.99 -7.45 -27.86
CA PHE A 367 12.43 -8.80 -28.20
C PHE A 367 11.55 -9.79 -27.45
N PHE A 368 11.02 -10.77 -28.16
CA PHE A 368 10.21 -11.81 -27.56
C PHE A 368 10.39 -13.13 -28.31
N GLY A 369 10.01 -14.23 -27.68
CA GLY A 369 10.03 -15.54 -28.30
C GLY A 369 9.44 -16.61 -27.42
N VAL A 370 9.50 -17.84 -27.92
CA VAL A 370 9.12 -19.03 -27.17
C VAL A 370 10.15 -20.14 -27.33
N THR A 371 10.52 -20.74 -26.22
CA THR A 371 11.43 -21.89 -26.21
C THR A 371 10.72 -23.17 -26.65
N ASP A 372 11.49 -24.20 -27.02
CA ASP A 372 10.93 -25.51 -27.37
C ASP A 372 10.14 -26.17 -26.21
N ASN A 373 10.44 -25.81 -24.96
CA ASN A 373 9.68 -26.23 -23.77
C ASN A 373 8.56 -25.26 -23.36
N LEU A 374 8.05 -24.47 -24.31
CA LEU A 374 6.87 -23.61 -24.16
C LEU A 374 7.00 -22.52 -23.08
N GLN A 375 8.18 -21.90 -22.98
CA GLN A 375 8.36 -20.72 -22.14
C GLN A 375 8.37 -19.47 -23.03
N PHE A 376 7.39 -18.59 -22.83
CA PHE A 376 7.44 -17.26 -23.38
C PHE A 376 8.49 -16.44 -22.63
N TYR A 377 9.23 -15.61 -23.36
CA TYR A 377 10.23 -14.71 -22.80
C TYR A 377 10.27 -13.41 -23.60
N SER A 378 10.50 -12.28 -22.93
CA SER A 378 10.62 -10.98 -23.59
C SER A 378 11.48 -9.97 -22.82
N GLY A 379 11.95 -8.92 -23.51
CA GLY A 379 12.74 -7.83 -22.94
C GLY A 379 13.12 -6.76 -24.00
N ALA A 380 13.80 -5.68 -23.58
CA ALA A 380 14.18 -4.60 -24.50
C ALA A 380 15.46 -4.90 -25.31
N THR A 381 16.24 -5.89 -24.88
CA THR A 381 17.42 -6.41 -25.59
C THR A 381 17.34 -7.94 -25.73
N PRO A 382 18.09 -8.57 -26.65
CA PRO A 382 18.16 -10.04 -26.72
C PRO A 382 18.59 -10.67 -25.40
N GLN A 383 19.53 -10.02 -24.69
CA GLN A 383 20.03 -10.51 -23.42
C GLN A 383 18.98 -10.41 -22.31
N GLU A 384 18.27 -9.28 -22.20
CA GLU A 384 17.17 -9.13 -21.25
C GLU A 384 16.07 -10.16 -21.50
N ALA A 385 15.69 -10.36 -22.77
CA ALA A 385 14.69 -11.34 -23.14
C ALA A 385 15.08 -12.75 -22.69
N LEU A 386 16.30 -13.19 -23.01
CA LEU A 386 16.80 -14.50 -22.60
C LEU A 386 16.98 -14.63 -21.08
N ASN A 387 17.32 -13.55 -20.38
CA ASN A 387 17.49 -13.54 -18.94
C ASN A 387 16.16 -13.62 -18.19
N SER A 388 15.03 -13.20 -18.79
CA SER A 388 13.71 -13.27 -18.13
C SER A 388 13.29 -14.67 -17.71
N ILE A 389 13.87 -15.71 -18.32
CA ILE A 389 13.60 -17.13 -18.02
C ILE A 389 14.81 -17.87 -17.43
N LYS A 390 15.90 -17.17 -17.11
CA LYS A 390 17.11 -17.74 -16.52
C LYS A 390 17.30 -17.20 -15.11
N VAL A 391 17.94 -17.99 -14.25
CA VAL A 391 18.35 -17.50 -12.93
C VAL A 391 19.25 -16.27 -13.10
N SER A 392 18.92 -15.18 -12.41
CA SER A 392 19.72 -13.96 -12.38
C SER A 392 21.10 -14.25 -11.78
N ASN A 393 22.12 -13.52 -12.23
CA ASN A 393 23.44 -13.54 -11.58
C ASN A 393 23.39 -12.94 -10.17
N HIS A 394 22.43 -12.05 -9.92
CA HIS A 394 22.16 -11.43 -8.63
C HIS A 394 20.65 -11.55 -8.35
N PRO A 395 20.15 -12.75 -7.98
CA PRO A 395 18.75 -12.90 -7.60
C PRO A 395 18.52 -12.29 -6.22
N PHE A 396 17.27 -11.98 -5.89
CA PHE A 396 16.91 -11.67 -4.50
C PHE A 396 17.31 -12.80 -3.55
N GLU A 397 17.59 -12.44 -2.29
CA GLU A 397 17.90 -13.42 -1.24
C GLU A 397 16.82 -14.50 -1.14
N SER A 398 17.24 -15.73 -0.79
CA SER A 398 16.34 -16.88 -0.69
C SER A 398 15.16 -16.62 0.25
N LEU A 399 15.36 -15.85 1.32
CA LEU A 399 14.30 -15.46 2.26
C LEU A 399 13.14 -14.75 1.57
N ILE A 400 13.42 -13.84 0.63
CA ILE A 400 12.42 -13.10 -0.15
C ILE A 400 11.79 -14.02 -1.18
N LEU A 401 12.58 -14.83 -1.90
CA LEU A 401 12.06 -15.77 -2.90
C LEU A 401 11.10 -16.80 -2.27
N HIS A 402 11.39 -17.24 -1.04
CA HIS A 402 10.49 -18.12 -0.27
C HIS A 402 9.16 -17.47 0.07
N GLN A 403 9.06 -16.13 0.07
CA GLN A 403 7.77 -15.45 0.25
C GLN A 403 6.89 -15.48 -0.98
N ILE A 404 7.39 -15.91 -2.15
CA ILE A 404 6.63 -15.87 -3.40
C ILE A 404 5.91 -17.20 -3.67
N LYS A 405 6.61 -18.31 -3.41
CA LYS A 405 6.10 -19.65 -3.74
C LYS A 405 4.89 -20.00 -2.89
N GLY A 406 3.85 -20.55 -3.52
CA GLY A 406 2.60 -20.94 -2.87
C GLY A 406 1.57 -19.81 -2.75
N GLU A 407 2.00 -18.55 -2.86
CA GLU A 407 1.10 -17.40 -2.85
C GLU A 407 0.34 -17.25 -4.16
N LYS A 408 -0.75 -16.47 -4.16
CA LYS A 408 -1.59 -16.23 -5.33
C LYS A 408 -1.02 -15.19 -6.30
N MET A 409 -0.67 -14.03 -5.75
CA MET A 409 -0.04 -12.94 -6.47
C MET A 409 0.92 -12.23 -5.52
N VAL A 410 2.15 -12.03 -5.97
CA VAL A 410 3.18 -11.33 -5.19
C VAL A 410 3.80 -10.24 -6.03
N MET A 411 3.99 -9.08 -5.42
CA MET A 411 4.77 -7.99 -5.98
C MET A 411 6.00 -7.73 -5.14
N ILE A 412 7.12 -7.51 -5.81
CA ILE A 412 8.37 -7.04 -5.22
C ILE A 412 8.66 -5.67 -5.77
N ILE A 413 8.87 -4.71 -4.89
CA ILE A 413 9.18 -3.32 -5.24
C ILE A 413 10.50 -2.96 -4.57
N ASN A 414 11.49 -2.57 -5.37
CA ASN A 414 12.70 -1.97 -4.85
C ASN A 414 12.40 -0.50 -4.51
N VAL A 415 12.43 -0.18 -3.21
CA VAL A 415 12.08 1.15 -2.72
C VAL A 415 13.29 2.10 -2.68
N ARG A 416 14.52 1.62 -2.92
CA ARG A 416 15.72 2.48 -2.96
C ARG A 416 15.69 3.45 -4.13
N ASP A 417 15.27 2.95 -5.29
CA ASP A 417 15.27 3.70 -6.56
C ASP A 417 13.90 4.34 -6.87
N TYR A 418 12.93 4.15 -5.97
CA TYR A 418 11.57 4.61 -6.14
C TYR A 418 11.45 6.10 -5.78
N ARG A 419 11.67 6.98 -6.77
CA ARG A 419 11.40 8.43 -6.64
C ARG A 419 9.89 8.68 -6.47
N ASN A 420 9.40 8.67 -5.23
CA ASN A 420 8.05 9.09 -4.85
C ASN A 420 8.12 9.76 -3.48
N GLU A 421 7.74 11.03 -3.40
CA GLU A 421 7.89 11.86 -2.19
C GLU A 421 7.08 11.33 -0.99
N ARG A 422 5.89 10.76 -1.23
CA ARG A 422 5.07 10.16 -0.15
C ARG A 422 5.69 8.86 0.36
N LEU A 423 6.16 7.98 -0.53
CA LEU A 423 6.81 6.74 -0.13
C LEU A 423 8.15 7.03 0.56
N SER A 424 8.95 7.98 0.06
CA SER A 424 10.20 8.38 0.69
C SER A 424 9.93 8.91 2.09
N MET A 425 8.93 9.80 2.26
CA MET A 425 8.53 10.32 3.56
C MET A 425 8.11 9.21 4.55
N ILE A 426 7.32 8.22 4.11
CA ILE A 426 6.95 7.09 4.94
C ILE A 426 8.18 6.25 5.29
N THR A 427 9.03 5.90 4.31
CA THR A 427 10.25 5.12 4.58
C THR A 427 11.25 5.88 5.44
N ASP A 428 11.33 7.21 5.33
CA ASP A 428 12.16 8.08 6.17
C ASP A 428 11.63 8.12 7.61
N LEU A 429 10.31 8.14 7.79
CA LEU A 429 9.66 8.04 9.11
C LEU A 429 9.91 6.67 9.76
N LEU A 430 9.90 5.61 8.96
CA LEU A 430 10.09 4.23 9.42
C LEU A 430 11.57 3.83 9.56
N ARG A 431 12.50 4.48 8.84
CA ARG A 431 13.95 4.21 8.88
C ARG A 431 14.54 4.21 10.30
N PRO A 432 14.23 5.20 11.15
CA PRO A 432 14.53 5.21 12.58
C PRO A 432 14.33 3.88 13.33
N VAL A 433 13.34 3.12 12.90
CA VAL A 433 12.78 1.97 13.61
C VAL A 433 13.31 0.68 13.05
N PHE A 434 13.18 0.56 11.73
CA PHE A 434 13.37 -0.69 11.01
C PHE A 434 14.69 -0.71 10.23
N GLY A 435 15.50 0.34 10.38
CA GLY A 435 16.66 0.57 9.55
C GLY A 435 16.27 0.89 8.11
N ASN A 436 17.22 0.75 7.20
CA ASN A 436 16.96 1.02 5.79
C ASN A 436 16.05 -0.06 5.19
N ILE A 437 14.79 0.32 4.93
CA ILE A 437 13.88 -0.49 4.13
C ILE A 437 14.29 -0.33 2.67
N HIS A 438 14.56 -1.45 2.00
CA HIS A 438 14.99 -1.46 0.60
C HIS A 438 14.07 -2.24 -0.32
N THR A 439 13.25 -3.13 0.24
CA THR A 439 12.33 -3.95 -0.54
C THR A 439 10.96 -3.96 0.11
N LEU A 440 9.92 -3.75 -0.69
CA LEU A 440 8.54 -4.01 -0.29
C LEU A 440 8.09 -5.30 -0.99
N VAL A 441 7.56 -6.24 -0.21
CA VAL A 441 6.98 -7.50 -0.69
C VAL A 441 5.49 -7.46 -0.37
N TYR A 442 4.67 -7.27 -1.40
CA TYR A 442 3.22 -7.31 -1.28
C TYR A 442 2.70 -8.68 -1.68
N LYS A 443 1.83 -9.26 -0.86
CA LYS A 443 1.10 -10.49 -1.14
C LYS A 443 -0.39 -10.20 -1.18
N LEU A 444 -1.05 -10.69 -2.24
CA LEU A 444 -2.51 -10.71 -2.29
C LEU A 444 -3.01 -11.84 -1.37
N ASN A 445 -3.55 -11.47 -0.20
CA ASN A 445 -4.18 -12.40 0.74
C ASN A 445 -5.60 -12.71 0.32
#